data_AF-A8LSJ6-F1
#
_entry.id   AF-A8LSJ6-F1
#
_cell.length_a   1.000
_cell.length_b   1.000
_cell.length_c   1.000
_cell.angle_alpha   90.00
_cell.angle_beta   90.00
_cell.angle_gamma   90.00
#
_symmetry.space_group_name_H-M   'P 1'
#
loop_
_entity.id
_entity.type
_entity.pdbx_description
1 polymer ?
#
loop_
_entity_poly.entity_id
_entity_poly.type
_entity_poly.pdbx_seq_one_letter_code
_entity_poly.pdbx_strand_id
1 'polypeptide(L)'
;MTNGRAQVVRSVFLASMALALAGCDFLAGAPEIERLEPAPEIFVVDQRGPVRSVRSVQRDRLPGGVVITAVGVPAVQGYWDAELVPLTEDPVNGELAFEFRVAPPALPTPPGTERSREVVVARFLSDIQLQGVSRVVVTAESNSRSVRP
;
A
#
# COMPACT_ATOMS: atom_id res chain seq x y z
N MET A 1 -7.78 88.06 -30.68
CA MET A 1 -6.58 87.62 -31.42
C MET A 1 -5.80 86.75 -30.46
N THR A 2 -5.89 85.43 -30.45
CA THR A 2 -5.46 84.50 -31.52
C THR A 2 -6.27 83.21 -31.49
N ASN A 3 -6.76 82.83 -32.67
CA ASN A 3 -7.36 81.54 -32.96
C ASN A 3 -6.31 80.42 -32.97
N GLY A 4 -6.77 79.21 -32.65
CA GLY A 4 -6.54 78.06 -33.54
C GLY A 4 -5.49 77.04 -33.09
N ARG A 5 -5.98 75.85 -32.72
CA ARG A 5 -5.76 74.56 -33.41
C ARG A 5 -6.39 73.45 -32.55
N ALA A 6 -7.46 72.80 -33.03
CA ALA A 6 -7.39 71.58 -33.85
C ALA A 6 -6.82 70.41 -33.00
N GLN A 7 -7.50 69.30 -32.71
CA GLN A 7 -8.21 68.38 -33.59
C GLN A 7 -8.76 67.24 -32.69
N VAL A 8 -10.03 66.81 -32.87
CA VAL A 8 -10.43 65.58 -33.59
C VAL A 8 -10.70 64.40 -32.64
N VAL A 9 -12.00 64.11 -32.43
CA VAL A 9 -12.67 62.87 -32.88
C VAL A 9 -12.56 61.78 -31.80
N ARG A 10 -13.64 61.15 -31.33
CA ARG A 10 -14.56 60.28 -32.06
C ARG A 10 -15.74 60.05 -31.11
N SER A 11 -16.95 60.41 -31.53
CA SER A 11 -17.98 59.43 -31.90
C SER A 11 -18.67 58.81 -30.67
N VAL A 12 -19.90 59.23 -30.35
CA VAL A 12 -21.16 58.72 -30.99
C VAL A 12 -21.37 57.27 -30.55
N PHE A 13 -22.47 56.83 -29.94
CA PHE A 13 -23.80 57.37 -29.68
C PHE A 13 -24.54 56.23 -28.94
N LEU A 14 -25.81 56.48 -28.63
CA LEU A 14 -26.89 55.49 -28.38
C LEU A 14 -26.91 54.88 -26.97
N ALA A 15 -27.85 55.31 -26.12
CA ALA A 15 -29.28 54.94 -26.14
C ALA A 15 -29.45 53.47 -25.75
N SER A 16 -30.46 53.03 -25.02
CA SER A 16 -31.61 53.56 -24.32
C SER A 16 -32.18 52.34 -23.58
N MET A 17 -33.03 52.55 -22.58
CA MET A 17 -34.11 51.61 -22.22
C MET A 17 -33.72 50.31 -21.47
N ALA A 18 -34.10 50.22 -20.19
CA ALA A 18 -35.11 49.26 -19.74
C ALA A 18 -35.42 49.40 -18.25
N LEU A 19 -36.73 49.49 -18.00
CA LEU A 19 -37.43 49.51 -16.74
C LEU A 19 -37.62 48.07 -16.23
N ALA A 20 -37.48 47.87 -14.91
CA ALA A 20 -38.11 46.81 -14.11
C ALA A 20 -38.04 45.34 -14.59
N LEU A 21 -37.04 44.59 -14.10
CA LEU A 21 -37.16 43.17 -13.78
C LEU A 21 -36.42 42.91 -12.46
N ALA A 22 -37.11 43.15 -11.34
CA ALA A 22 -36.77 42.52 -10.07
C ALA A 22 -37.32 41.09 -10.14
N GLY A 23 -36.43 40.10 -10.27
CA GLY A 23 -36.81 38.69 -10.20
C GLY A 23 -36.05 37.82 -11.19
N CYS A 24 -34.85 37.37 -10.79
CA CYS A 24 -34.31 36.07 -11.15
C CYS A 24 -33.02 35.65 -10.39
N ASP A 25 -32.54 36.39 -9.39
CA ASP A 25 -31.30 36.02 -8.67
C ASP A 25 -31.51 35.01 -7.52
N PHE A 26 -32.69 34.42 -7.38
CA PHE A 26 -33.06 33.65 -6.19
C PHE A 26 -32.50 32.20 -6.14
N LEU A 27 -31.89 31.65 -7.18
CA LEU A 27 -31.63 30.20 -7.23
C LEU A 27 -30.25 29.77 -7.74
N ALA A 28 -29.18 30.48 -7.38
CA ALA A 28 -27.83 29.94 -7.59
C ALA A 28 -26.84 30.44 -6.54
N GLY A 29 -27.05 30.05 -5.27
CA GLY A 29 -25.93 29.96 -4.34
C GLY A 29 -24.96 28.90 -4.89
N ALA A 30 -23.76 29.31 -5.30
CA ALA A 30 -22.71 28.34 -5.59
C ALA A 30 -22.53 27.48 -4.33
N PRO A 31 -22.51 26.14 -4.43
CA PRO A 31 -22.24 25.33 -3.26
C PRO A 31 -20.87 25.75 -2.74
N GLU A 32 -20.82 26.14 -1.46
CA GLU A 32 -19.55 26.34 -0.79
C GLU A 32 -18.83 25.01 -0.79
N ILE A 33 -17.83 24.89 -1.67
CA ILE A 33 -17.02 23.69 -1.79
C ILE A 33 -16.06 23.73 -0.62
N GLU A 34 -16.49 23.17 0.51
CA GLU A 34 -15.62 22.90 1.63
C GLU A 34 -14.56 21.89 1.17
N ARG A 35 -13.37 22.42 0.90
CA ARG A 35 -12.22 21.63 0.50
C ARG A 35 -11.81 20.81 1.72
N LEU A 36 -12.17 19.54 1.71
CA LEU A 36 -11.63 18.55 2.64
C LEU A 36 -10.11 18.58 2.51
N GLU A 37 -9.44 19.11 3.53
CA GLU A 37 -8.00 18.93 3.66
C GLU A 37 -7.73 17.42 3.72
N PRO A 38 -6.78 16.91 2.91
CA PRO A 38 -6.49 15.49 2.91
C PRO A 38 -6.09 15.08 4.32
N ALA A 39 -6.72 14.02 4.83
CA ALA A 39 -6.32 13.42 6.09
C ALA A 39 -4.81 13.12 6.02
N PRO A 40 -4.08 13.30 7.14
CA PRO A 40 -2.67 12.97 7.15
C PRO A 40 -2.48 11.52 6.68
N GLU A 41 -1.58 11.31 5.73
CA GLU A 41 -1.17 9.96 5.34
C GLU A 41 -0.43 9.34 6.53
N ILE A 42 -1.03 8.29 7.12
CA ILE A 42 -0.43 7.54 8.22
C ILE A 42 0.30 6.34 7.61
N PHE A 43 1.62 6.32 7.68
CA PHE A 43 2.42 5.17 7.25
C PHE A 43 2.51 4.16 8.41
N VAL A 44 1.88 3.00 8.25
CA VAL A 44 2.01 1.89 9.20
C VAL A 44 3.28 1.11 8.84
N VAL A 45 4.32 1.27 9.65
CA VAL A 45 5.56 0.49 9.51
C VAL A 45 5.39 -0.85 10.22
N ASP A 46 5.64 -1.94 9.52
CA ASP A 46 5.71 -3.27 10.14
C ASP A 46 6.93 -3.34 11.07
N GLN A 47 6.66 -3.46 12.37
CA GLN A 47 7.67 -3.51 13.42
C GLN A 47 8.21 -4.92 13.68
N ARG A 48 7.67 -5.94 12.98
CA ARG A 48 8.09 -7.34 13.14
C ARG A 48 9.45 -7.54 12.49
N GLY A 49 10.31 -8.28 13.18
CA GLY A 49 11.61 -8.69 12.65
C GLY A 49 11.53 -10.01 11.89
N PRO A 50 12.57 -10.35 11.11
CA PRO A 50 12.68 -11.68 10.52
C PRO A 50 12.80 -12.74 11.60
N VAL A 51 12.27 -13.94 11.33
CA VAL A 51 12.51 -15.11 12.17
C VAL A 51 14.00 -15.49 12.10
N ARG A 52 14.54 -16.05 13.18
CA ARG A 52 15.95 -16.45 13.24
C ARG A 52 16.32 -17.46 12.14
N SER A 53 15.54 -18.52 11.98
CA SER A 53 15.78 -19.51 10.92
C SER A 53 14.48 -20.14 10.40
N VAL A 54 14.50 -20.57 9.15
CA VAL A 54 13.48 -21.42 8.54
C VAL A 54 13.93 -22.88 8.58
N ARG A 55 13.14 -23.72 9.23
CA ARG A 55 13.39 -25.17 9.33
C ARG A 55 12.93 -25.90 8.07
N SER A 56 11.71 -25.64 7.62
CA SER A 56 11.14 -26.29 6.43
C SER A 56 10.19 -25.35 5.67
N VAL A 57 10.08 -25.58 4.37
CA VAL A 57 9.09 -24.96 3.49
C VAL A 57 8.48 -26.07 2.65
N GLN A 58 7.17 -26.12 2.59
CA GLN A 58 6.39 -27.11 1.85
C GLN A 58 5.37 -26.40 0.97
N ARG A 59 4.91 -27.09 -0.06
CA ARG A 59 3.88 -26.61 -0.99
C ARG A 59 2.77 -27.62 -1.11
N ASP A 60 1.54 -27.16 -0.95
CA ASP A 60 0.34 -27.96 -1.11
C ASP A 60 -0.51 -27.37 -2.24
N ARG A 61 -0.76 -28.18 -3.27
CA ARG A 61 -1.55 -27.75 -4.45
C ARG A 61 -3.03 -27.76 -4.12
N LEU A 62 -3.73 -26.69 -4.48
CA LEU A 62 -5.17 -26.54 -4.35
C LEU A 62 -5.76 -26.10 -5.69
N PRO A 63 -7.06 -26.33 -5.94
CA PRO A 63 -7.73 -25.72 -7.08
C PRO A 63 -7.56 -24.20 -7.04
N GLY A 64 -7.00 -23.61 -8.11
CA GLY A 64 -6.78 -22.17 -8.22
C GLY A 64 -5.48 -21.64 -7.63
N GLY A 65 -4.59 -22.50 -7.13
CA GLY A 65 -3.27 -22.06 -6.65
C GLY A 65 -2.50 -23.06 -5.79
N VAL A 66 -1.65 -22.53 -4.91
CA VAL A 66 -0.80 -23.28 -3.99
C VAL A 66 -0.77 -22.62 -2.62
N VAL A 67 -0.78 -23.43 -1.56
CA VAL A 67 -0.43 -22.97 -0.22
C VAL A 67 1.03 -23.27 0.05
N ILE A 68 1.78 -22.23 0.41
CA ILE A 68 3.15 -22.34 0.88
C ILE A 68 3.13 -22.33 2.40
N THR A 69 3.55 -23.44 3.01
CA THR A 69 3.64 -23.60 4.46
C THR A 69 5.11 -23.56 4.88
N ALA A 70 5.47 -22.66 5.79
CA ALA A 70 6.81 -22.54 6.31
C ALA A 70 6.83 -22.75 7.84
N VAL A 71 7.85 -23.45 8.32
CA VAL A 71 8.10 -23.64 9.75
C VAL A 71 9.36 -22.86 10.12
N GLY A 72 9.20 -21.84 10.95
CA GLY A 72 10.27 -21.00 11.48
C GLY A 72 10.65 -21.40 12.90
N VAL A 73 11.90 -21.15 13.27
CA VAL A 73 12.43 -21.35 14.62
C VAL A 73 13.07 -20.03 15.10
N PRO A 74 12.36 -19.24 15.93
CA PRO A 74 12.87 -18.03 16.55
C PRO A 74 13.97 -18.29 17.60
N ALA A 75 14.56 -17.21 18.12
CA ALA A 75 15.62 -17.30 19.12
C ALA A 75 15.14 -17.79 20.50
N VAL A 76 13.95 -17.41 20.92
CA VAL A 76 13.33 -17.81 22.20
C VAL A 76 11.84 -18.14 22.00
N GLN A 77 11.15 -18.59 23.04
CA GLN A 77 9.72 -18.89 22.99
C GLN A 77 8.87 -17.63 23.18
N GLY A 78 7.62 -17.66 22.71
CA GLY A 78 6.68 -16.54 22.86
C GLY A 78 6.69 -15.52 21.72
N TYR A 79 7.41 -15.81 20.63
CA TYR A 79 7.20 -15.13 19.36
C TYR A 79 5.81 -15.45 18.81
N TRP A 80 5.18 -14.48 18.17
CA TRP A 80 3.78 -14.54 17.74
C TRP A 80 3.54 -13.71 16.47
N ASP A 81 2.32 -13.69 15.95
CA ASP A 81 1.94 -12.93 14.75
C ASP A 81 2.92 -13.10 13.57
N ALA A 82 3.11 -14.36 13.17
CA ALA A 82 4.00 -14.70 12.06
C ALA A 82 3.32 -14.53 10.71
N GLU A 83 4.06 -13.99 9.74
CA GLU A 83 3.59 -13.77 8.39
C GLU A 83 4.71 -13.98 7.36
N LEU A 84 4.35 -14.49 6.18
CA LEU A 84 5.20 -14.44 5.00
C LEU A 84 4.92 -13.15 4.23
N VAL A 85 5.77 -12.15 4.40
CA VAL A 85 5.61 -10.84 3.75
C VAL A 85 6.39 -10.82 2.43
N PRO A 86 5.76 -10.48 1.29
CA PRO A 86 6.44 -10.44 0.00
C PRO A 86 7.47 -9.32 0.02
N LEU A 87 8.68 -9.60 -0.48
CA LEU A 87 9.71 -8.58 -0.67
C LEU A 87 9.46 -7.74 -1.93
N THR A 88 8.68 -8.28 -2.87
CA THR A 88 8.29 -7.63 -4.12
C THR A 88 6.91 -8.17 -4.51
N GLU A 89 6.08 -7.32 -5.11
CA GLU A 89 4.75 -7.71 -5.59
C GLU A 89 4.84 -8.71 -6.75
N ASP A 90 5.81 -8.50 -7.66
CA ASP A 90 6.05 -9.33 -8.83
C ASP A 90 7.31 -10.20 -8.68
N PRO A 91 7.36 -11.36 -9.35
CA PRO A 91 8.55 -12.20 -9.33
C PRO A 91 9.74 -11.55 -10.05
N VAL A 92 10.89 -11.53 -9.39
CA VAL A 92 12.14 -11.05 -9.96
C VAL A 92 12.92 -12.26 -10.48
N ASN A 93 13.22 -12.30 -11.78
CA ASN A 93 13.88 -13.45 -12.42
C ASN A 93 13.15 -14.78 -12.20
N GLY A 94 11.83 -14.75 -12.09
CA GLY A 94 10.99 -15.92 -11.80
C GLY A 94 11.08 -16.41 -10.36
N GLU A 95 11.61 -15.61 -9.44
CA GLU A 95 11.59 -15.87 -8.00
C GLU A 95 10.61 -14.94 -7.28
N LEU A 96 9.68 -15.54 -6.54
CA LEU A 96 8.79 -14.80 -5.62
C LEU A 96 9.35 -14.97 -4.21
N ALA A 97 9.92 -13.89 -3.68
CA ALA A 97 10.63 -13.90 -2.40
C ALA A 97 9.76 -13.36 -1.27
N PHE A 98 9.76 -14.09 -0.15
CA PHE A 98 9.06 -13.74 1.08
C PHE A 98 10.07 -13.62 2.23
N GLU A 99 9.87 -12.62 3.06
CA GLU A 99 10.49 -12.53 4.38
C GLU A 99 9.55 -13.16 5.41
N PHE A 100 10.05 -14.14 6.16
CA PHE A 100 9.30 -14.71 7.29
C PHE A 100 9.45 -13.77 8.47
N ARG A 101 8.43 -12.95 8.71
CA ARG A 101 8.39 -12.01 9.83
C ARG A 101 7.64 -12.58 11.01
N VAL A 102 8.04 -12.17 12.20
CA VAL A 102 7.43 -12.61 13.45
C VAL A 102 7.59 -11.55 14.54
N ALA A 103 6.55 -11.36 15.35
CA ALA A 103 6.56 -10.42 16.47
C ALA A 103 7.35 -11.00 17.66
N PRO A 104 8.23 -10.22 18.30
CA PRO A 104 8.97 -10.67 19.48
C PRO A 104 8.05 -10.86 20.69
N PRO A 105 8.46 -11.67 21.68
CA PRO A 105 7.74 -11.79 22.94
C PRO A 105 7.73 -10.46 23.70
N ALA A 106 6.62 -10.15 24.37
CA ALA A 106 6.49 -8.91 25.16
C ALA A 106 7.46 -8.84 26.36
N LEU A 107 7.88 -10.00 26.89
CA LEU A 107 8.84 -10.13 27.97
C LEU A 107 9.95 -11.09 27.57
N PRO A 108 11.20 -10.88 28.03
CA PRO A 108 12.29 -11.82 27.78
C PRO A 108 11.95 -13.21 28.35
N THR A 109 12.12 -14.24 27.53
CA THR A 109 11.91 -15.64 27.91
C THR A 109 13.21 -16.42 27.78
N PRO A 110 13.46 -17.42 28.64
CA PRO A 110 14.60 -18.31 28.45
C PRO A 110 14.43 -19.13 27.16
N PRO A 111 15.53 -19.49 26.48
CA PRO A 111 15.46 -20.35 25.32
C PRO A 111 14.99 -21.75 25.75
N GLY A 112 13.78 -22.13 25.31
CA GLY A 112 13.27 -23.49 25.41
C GLY A 112 13.86 -24.43 24.36
N THR A 113 13.26 -25.62 24.23
CA THR A 113 13.62 -26.57 23.16
C THR A 113 13.33 -25.98 21.77
N GLU A 114 13.90 -26.57 20.71
CA GLU A 114 13.57 -26.14 19.35
C GLU A 114 12.09 -26.33 19.02
N ARG A 115 11.53 -27.51 19.35
CA ARG A 115 10.11 -27.86 19.13
C ARG A 115 9.16 -26.86 19.79
N SER A 116 9.45 -26.39 21.00
CA SER A 116 8.60 -25.43 21.71
C SER A 116 8.70 -23.99 21.17
N ARG A 117 9.65 -23.72 20.27
CA ARG A 117 9.81 -22.42 19.61
C ARG A 117 9.27 -22.42 18.17
N GLU A 118 8.86 -23.57 17.63
CA GLU A 118 8.39 -23.65 16.25
C GLU A 118 7.17 -22.75 16.03
N VAL A 119 7.22 -21.93 14.97
CA VAL A 119 6.10 -21.12 14.50
C VAL A 119 5.79 -21.54 13.07
N VAL A 120 4.52 -21.82 12.80
CA VAL A 120 4.04 -22.26 11.49
C VAL A 120 3.23 -21.15 10.85
N VAL A 121 3.55 -20.84 9.60
CA VAL A 121 2.82 -19.87 8.78
C VAL A 121 2.47 -20.49 7.44
N ALA A 122 1.31 -20.13 6.91
CA ALA A 122 0.88 -20.56 5.59
C ALA A 122 0.39 -19.34 4.78
N ARG A 123 0.74 -19.29 3.50
CA ARG A 123 0.26 -18.26 2.57
C ARG A 123 -0.28 -18.93 1.32
N PHE A 124 -1.49 -18.57 0.93
CA PHE A 124 -2.07 -18.96 -0.34
C PHE A 124 -1.56 -18.05 -1.45
N LEU A 125 -1.15 -18.65 -2.56
CA LEU A 125 -0.76 -17.99 -3.80
C LEU A 125 -1.67 -18.49 -4.90
N SER A 126 -2.41 -17.57 -5.51
CA SER A 126 -3.29 -17.88 -6.65
C SER A 126 -2.49 -18.19 -7.92
N ASP A 127 -3.11 -18.88 -8.88
CA ASP A 127 -2.51 -19.16 -10.19
C ASP A 127 -2.09 -17.86 -10.91
N ILE A 128 -2.80 -16.75 -10.70
CA ILE A 128 -2.46 -15.43 -11.26
C ILE A 128 -1.16 -14.91 -10.65
N GLN A 129 -1.01 -14.99 -9.33
CA GLN A 129 0.21 -14.56 -8.63
C GLN A 129 1.42 -15.47 -8.96
N LEU A 130 1.17 -16.71 -9.35
CA LEU A 130 2.19 -17.68 -9.74
C LEU A 130 2.61 -17.55 -11.21
N GLN A 131 2.01 -16.66 -11.99
CA GLN A 131 2.41 -16.43 -13.39
C GLN A 131 3.86 -15.97 -13.46
N GLY A 132 4.69 -16.72 -14.21
CA GLY A 132 6.12 -16.45 -14.31
C GLY A 132 6.95 -16.86 -13.09
N VAL A 133 6.34 -17.40 -12.02
CA VAL A 133 7.05 -17.87 -10.83
C VAL A 133 7.57 -19.29 -11.04
N SER A 134 8.89 -19.44 -11.04
CA SER A 134 9.59 -20.73 -11.10
C SER A 134 9.99 -21.25 -9.71
N ARG A 135 10.14 -20.34 -8.74
CA ARG A 135 10.59 -20.63 -7.39
C ARG A 135 9.97 -19.65 -6.40
N VAL A 136 9.52 -20.19 -5.27
CA VAL A 136 9.16 -19.40 -4.09
C VAL A 136 10.31 -19.51 -3.10
N VAL A 137 10.82 -18.37 -2.63
CA VAL A 137 11.92 -18.29 -1.67
C VAL A 137 11.41 -17.70 -0.37
N VAL A 138 11.70 -18.35 0.75
CA VAL A 138 11.39 -17.85 2.09
C VAL A 138 12.72 -17.56 2.79
N THR A 139 12.91 -16.31 3.20
CA THR A 139 14.12 -15.80 3.83
C THR A 139 13.88 -15.55 5.32
N ALA A 140 14.85 -15.95 6.12
CA ALA A 140 14.99 -15.67 7.54
C ALA A 140 16.33 -14.95 7.78
N GLU A 141 16.59 -14.58 9.04
CA GLU A 141 17.82 -13.91 9.45
C GLU A 141 19.09 -14.73 9.14
N SER A 142 19.08 -16.04 9.45
CA SER A 142 20.28 -16.89 9.31
C SER A 142 20.30 -17.78 8.07
N ASN A 143 19.16 -17.97 7.40
CA ASN A 143 19.07 -18.85 6.24
C ASN A 143 17.89 -18.50 5.32
N SER A 144 17.88 -19.14 4.15
CA SER A 144 16.74 -19.16 3.24
C SER A 144 16.42 -20.58 2.78
N ARG A 145 15.16 -20.80 2.43
CA ARG A 145 14.63 -22.08 1.91
C ARG A 145 13.76 -21.78 0.71
N SER A 146 13.82 -22.63 -0.30
CA SER A 146 13.06 -22.44 -1.53
C SER A 146 12.27 -23.68 -1.92
N VAL A 147 11.14 -23.47 -2.56
CA VAL A 147 10.32 -24.54 -3.12
C VAL A 147 9.86 -24.15 -4.52
N ARG A 148 9.55 -25.14 -5.36
CA ARG A 148 8.89 -24.90 -6.64
C ARG A 148 7.38 -24.91 -6.40
N PRO A 149 6.61 -23.90 -6.83
CA PRO A 149 5.15 -23.87 -6.70
C PRO A 149 4.48 -24.94 -7.58
#